data_AF-A0A1Q3CNH7-F1
#
_entry.id   AF-A0A1Q3CNH7-F1
#
_cell.length_a   1.000
_cell.length_b   1.000
_cell.length_c   1.000
_cell.angle_alpha   90.00
_cell.angle_beta   90.00
_cell.angle_gamma   90.00
#
_symmetry.space_group_name_H-M   'P 1'
#
loop_
_entity.id
_entity.type
_entity.pdbx_description
1 polymer ?
#
loop_
_entity_poly.entity_id
_entity_poly.type
_entity_poly.pdbx_seq_one_letter_code
_entity_poly.pdbx_strand_id
1 'polypeptide(L)'
;IIKELVKNFKYIHFALVQVTLKPLTRQCLNTSVLACLRDARHLNFDDSLIGAIETSLCNGLVYFDGYPDLTVSLTDKNILETLKINIKLHSYYFLPLSEIIAIIHHVHYKATNSICPKSLVNLTKGETTMMKCIANDSNIVIHQKNKWSDINIPGDWPLQSDTIAHNHENTSLHSISQIDEGLVKIRFDKIVKTHSNSDTL
;
A
#
# COMPACT_ATOMS: atom_id res chain seq x y z
N ILE A 1 -16.03 0.93 19.18
CA ILE A 1 -15.04 0.12 19.95
C ILE A 1 -14.38 0.96 21.04
N ILE A 2 -13.54 1.96 20.74
CA ILE A 2 -12.81 2.74 21.76
C ILE A 2 -13.71 3.33 22.86
N LYS A 3 -14.82 3.98 22.49
CA LYS A 3 -15.79 4.55 23.45
C LYS A 3 -16.32 3.52 24.46
N GLU A 4 -16.44 2.26 24.06
CA GLU A 4 -16.89 1.18 24.94
C GLU A 4 -15.76 0.68 25.84
N LEU A 5 -14.55 0.55 25.28
CA LEU A 5 -13.37 0.07 26.02
C LEU A 5 -12.99 1.01 27.17
N VAL A 6 -13.08 2.33 26.96
CA VAL A 6 -12.74 3.36 27.97
C VAL A 6 -13.51 3.19 29.28
N LYS A 7 -14.70 2.56 29.25
CA LYS A 7 -15.52 2.34 30.46
C LYS A 7 -14.85 1.41 31.46
N ASN A 8 -14.08 0.42 30.99
CA ASN A 8 -13.55 -0.66 31.82
C ASN A 8 -12.01 -0.78 31.77
N PHE A 9 -11.38 -0.17 30.77
CA PHE A 9 -9.96 -0.31 30.50
C PHE A 9 -9.27 1.05 30.35
N LYS A 10 -7.99 1.10 30.73
CA LYS A 10 -7.13 2.28 30.59
C LYS A 10 -6.30 2.26 29.31
N TYR A 11 -5.94 1.07 28.84
CA TYR A 11 -5.03 0.89 27.71
C TYR A 11 -5.58 -0.12 26.69
N ILE A 12 -5.08 0.00 25.47
CA ILE A 12 -5.20 -1.00 24.42
C ILE A 12 -3.80 -1.39 23.97
N HIS A 13 -3.54 -2.68 23.88
CA HIS A 13 -2.31 -3.23 23.36
C HIS A 13 -2.56 -3.84 21.98
N PHE A 14 -1.86 -3.36 20.96
CA PHE A 14 -1.90 -3.88 19.59
C PHE A 14 -0.79 -4.91 19.40
N ALA A 15 -1.16 -6.17 19.28
CA ALA A 15 -0.21 -7.29 19.19
C ALA A 15 0.17 -7.61 17.73
N LEU A 16 -0.81 -7.59 16.83
CA LEU A 16 -0.64 -7.98 15.43
C LEU A 16 -1.64 -7.21 14.56
N VAL A 17 -1.19 -6.78 13.39
CA VAL A 17 -2.01 -6.27 12.31
C VAL A 17 -1.70 -7.08 11.06
N GLN A 18 -2.71 -7.70 10.49
CA GLN A 18 -2.59 -8.44 9.24
C GLN A 18 -3.15 -7.57 8.13
N VAL A 19 -2.40 -7.39 7.04
CA VAL A 19 -2.82 -6.57 5.90
C VAL A 19 -2.77 -7.43 4.65
N THR A 20 -3.89 -7.51 3.95
CA THR A 20 -4.02 -8.18 2.66
C THR A 20 -4.38 -7.16 1.58
N LEU A 21 -3.63 -7.20 0.50
CA LEU A 21 -3.80 -6.41 -0.71
C LEU A 21 -4.28 -7.33 -1.81
N LYS A 22 -5.52 -7.15 -2.25
CA LYS A 22 -6.12 -7.94 -3.33
C LYS A 22 -6.31 -7.05 -4.56
N PRO A 23 -5.58 -7.28 -5.66
CA PRO A 23 -5.86 -6.56 -6.91
C PRO A 23 -7.27 -6.92 -7.40
N LEU A 24 -8.05 -5.92 -7.80
CA LEU A 24 -9.37 -6.09 -8.42
C LEU A 24 -9.30 -6.01 -9.96
N THR A 25 -8.10 -6.25 -10.50
CA THR A 25 -7.78 -6.17 -11.92
C THR A 25 -7.43 -7.55 -12.46
N ARG A 26 -7.31 -7.67 -13.78
CA ARG A 26 -6.79 -8.90 -14.40
C ARG A 26 -5.40 -9.22 -13.86
N GLN A 27 -5.11 -10.51 -13.69
CA GLN A 27 -3.77 -11.00 -13.38
C GLN A 27 -2.77 -10.68 -14.51
N CYS A 28 -1.49 -10.79 -14.17
CA CYS A 28 -0.34 -10.57 -15.06
C CYS A 28 -0.17 -9.14 -15.59
N LEU A 29 -0.86 -8.15 -15.01
CA LEU A 29 -0.53 -6.75 -15.24
C LEU A 29 0.80 -6.41 -14.58
N ASN A 30 1.63 -5.64 -15.27
CA ASN A 30 2.89 -5.15 -14.72
C ASN A 30 2.63 -3.94 -13.79
N THR A 31 1.96 -4.22 -12.68
CA THR A 31 1.66 -3.25 -11.64
C THR A 31 2.35 -3.64 -10.34
N SER A 32 2.66 -2.64 -9.52
CA SER A 32 3.22 -2.86 -8.19
C SER A 32 2.57 -1.96 -7.16
N VAL A 33 2.76 -2.35 -5.90
CA VAL A 33 2.28 -1.64 -4.73
C VAL A 33 3.42 -1.48 -3.73
N LEU A 34 3.51 -0.28 -3.16
CA LEU A 34 4.22 0.01 -1.94
C LEU A 34 3.17 0.18 -0.83
N ALA A 35 3.24 -0.65 0.20
CA ALA A 35 2.36 -0.56 1.36
C ALA A 35 3.16 -0.50 2.65
N CYS A 36 2.80 0.45 3.52
CA CYS A 36 3.46 0.67 4.80
C CYS A 36 2.41 0.68 5.91
N LEU A 37 2.58 -0.18 6.93
CA LEU A 37 1.90 -0.08 8.20
C LEU A 37 2.77 0.73 9.16
N ARG A 38 2.21 1.74 9.82
CA ARG A 38 2.95 2.63 10.72
C ARG A 38 2.16 3.08 11.94
N ASP A 39 2.88 3.48 12.99
CA ASP A 39 2.37 4.31 14.08
C ASP A 39 2.34 5.79 13.65
N ALA A 40 1.23 6.27 13.09
CA ALA A 40 1.20 7.61 12.49
C ALA A 40 1.19 8.76 13.51
N ARG A 41 1.23 8.47 14.82
CA ARG A 41 1.52 9.47 15.86
C ARG A 41 2.99 9.91 15.83
N HIS A 42 3.88 9.08 15.30
CA HIS A 42 5.28 9.43 15.06
C HIS A 42 5.42 10.27 13.79
N LEU A 43 5.90 11.51 13.94
CA LEU A 43 6.08 12.44 12.82
C LEU A 43 7.19 11.99 11.87
N ASN A 44 8.26 11.40 12.40
CA ASN A 44 9.29 10.77 11.58
C ASN A 44 8.72 9.50 10.92
N PHE A 45 8.78 9.44 9.58
CA PHE A 45 8.21 8.33 8.83
C PHE A 45 8.94 7.02 9.10
N ASP A 46 10.26 7.01 9.07
CA ASP A 46 11.06 5.78 9.22
C ASP A 46 10.91 5.17 10.61
N ASP A 47 10.90 6.00 11.65
CA ASP A 47 10.70 5.55 13.03
C ASP A 47 9.28 5.09 13.31
N SER A 48 8.32 5.51 12.49
CA SER A 48 6.93 5.09 12.63
C SER A 48 6.65 3.72 12.04
N LEU A 49 7.53 3.19 11.18
CA LEU A 49 7.27 1.95 10.44
C LEU A 49 7.15 0.75 11.37
N ILE A 50 6.07 0.00 11.18
CA ILE A 50 5.81 -1.30 11.80
C ILE A 50 6.04 -2.42 10.78
N GLY A 51 5.68 -2.19 9.52
CA GLY A 51 5.96 -3.09 8.43
C GLY A 51 5.84 -2.40 7.08
N ALA A 52 6.67 -2.79 6.12
CA ALA A 52 6.66 -2.22 4.78
C ALA A 52 6.92 -3.30 3.74
N ILE A 53 6.16 -3.25 2.64
CA ILE A 53 6.34 -4.14 1.50
C ILE A 53 6.32 -3.34 0.21
N GLU A 54 7.20 -3.72 -0.71
CA GLU A 54 7.11 -3.33 -2.11
C GLU A 54 7.05 -4.61 -2.95
N THR A 55 6.04 -4.73 -3.80
CA THR A 55 5.89 -5.92 -4.63
C THR A 55 5.04 -5.68 -5.86
N SER A 56 5.28 -6.48 -6.89
CA SER A 56 4.30 -6.64 -7.96
C SER A 56 3.03 -7.32 -7.46
N LEU A 57 1.88 -6.89 -8.00
CA LEU A 57 0.57 -7.52 -7.82
C LEU A 57 0.18 -8.42 -9.00
N CYS A 58 1.12 -8.73 -9.90
CA CYS A 58 0.88 -9.52 -11.10
C CYS A 58 0.32 -10.93 -10.81
N ASN A 59 0.75 -11.53 -9.70
CA ASN A 59 0.40 -12.92 -9.33
C ASN A 59 -0.81 -13.00 -8.39
N GLY A 60 -1.52 -11.88 -8.15
CA GLY A 60 -2.73 -11.86 -7.33
C GLY A 60 -2.52 -11.23 -5.96
N LEU A 61 -3.16 -11.80 -4.94
CA LEU A 61 -3.18 -11.22 -3.60
C LEU A 61 -1.83 -11.36 -2.90
N VAL A 62 -1.56 -10.39 -2.05
CA VAL A 62 -0.39 -10.32 -1.19
C VAL A 62 -0.84 -10.03 0.21
N TYR A 63 -0.22 -10.66 1.21
CA TYR A 63 -0.44 -10.26 2.59
C TYR A 63 0.87 -10.17 3.37
N PHE A 64 0.86 -9.36 4.41
CA PHE A 64 1.96 -9.23 5.35
C PHE A 64 1.42 -8.98 6.76
N ASP A 65 2.19 -9.44 7.73
CA ASP A 65 1.93 -9.22 9.15
C ASP A 65 2.83 -8.09 9.65
N GLY A 66 2.24 -7.15 10.36
CA GLY A 66 2.96 -6.14 11.15
C GLY A 66 2.70 -6.38 12.62
N TYR A 67 3.75 -6.36 13.43
CA TYR A 67 3.65 -6.57 14.87
C TYR A 67 4.02 -5.25 15.57
N PRO A 68 3.03 -4.41 15.93
CA PRO A 68 3.32 -3.14 16.58
C PRO A 68 3.99 -3.33 17.94
N ASP A 69 3.60 -4.39 18.68
CA ASP A 69 3.91 -4.59 20.11
C ASP A 69 3.72 -3.30 20.93
N LEU A 70 2.63 -2.58 20.62
CA LEU A 70 2.42 -1.19 21.01
C LEU A 70 1.25 -1.08 21.98
N THR A 71 1.48 -0.45 23.14
CA THR A 71 0.44 -0.14 24.10
C THR A 71 0.10 1.35 24.07
N VAL A 72 -1.18 1.68 23.90
CA VAL A 72 -1.69 3.06 23.81
C VAL A 72 -2.73 3.32 24.89
N SER A 73 -2.71 4.50 25.48
CA SER A 73 -3.77 4.94 26.40
C SER A 73 -5.08 5.10 25.65
N LEU A 74 -6.17 4.58 26.20
CA LEU A 74 -7.51 4.76 25.65
C LEU A 74 -8.01 6.21 25.74
N THR A 75 -7.32 7.06 26.51
CA THR A 75 -7.56 8.51 26.60
C THR A 75 -6.60 9.35 25.75
N ASP A 76 -5.69 8.72 24.99
CA ASP A 76 -4.83 9.43 24.05
C ASP A 76 -5.71 10.13 22.99
N LYS A 77 -5.51 11.44 22.83
CA LYS A 77 -6.27 12.26 21.86
C LYS A 77 -6.05 11.80 20.42
N ASN A 78 -4.90 11.19 20.14
CA ASN A 78 -4.49 10.74 18.81
C ASN A 78 -4.61 9.22 18.66
N ILE A 79 -5.38 8.52 19.53
CA ILE A 79 -5.50 7.06 19.46
C ILE A 79 -5.97 6.55 18.08
N LEU A 80 -6.84 7.31 17.39
CA LEU A 80 -7.31 6.95 16.05
C LEU A 80 -6.23 7.11 14.97
N GLU A 81 -5.20 7.89 15.25
CA GLU A 81 -4.03 8.08 14.38
C GLU A 81 -2.95 7.02 14.62
N THR A 82 -3.16 6.08 15.56
CA THR A 82 -2.14 5.08 15.90
C THR A 82 -1.83 4.21 14.68
N LEU A 83 -2.74 3.37 14.21
CA LEU A 83 -2.44 2.45 13.11
C LEU A 83 -2.89 3.03 11.77
N LYS A 84 -1.93 3.33 10.88
CA LYS A 84 -2.22 3.71 9.48
C LYS A 84 -1.57 2.77 8.49
N ILE A 85 -2.31 2.48 7.42
CA ILE A 85 -1.81 1.78 6.24
C ILE A 85 -1.71 2.81 5.11
N ASN A 86 -0.49 3.13 4.70
CA ASN A 86 -0.22 3.96 3.53
C ASN A 86 0.00 3.07 2.31
N ILE A 87 -0.64 3.40 1.18
CA ILE A 87 -0.56 2.61 -0.05
C ILE A 87 -0.27 3.53 -1.22
N LYS A 88 0.74 3.16 -2.02
CA LYS A 88 1.07 3.79 -3.29
C LYS A 88 1.08 2.73 -4.38
N LEU A 89 0.29 2.97 -5.41
CA LEU A 89 0.18 2.10 -6.57
C LEU A 89 1.06 2.67 -7.69
N HIS A 90 1.76 1.79 -8.40
CA HIS A 90 2.59 2.15 -9.55
C HIS A 90 2.09 1.44 -10.81
N SER A 91 2.15 2.15 -11.93
CA SER A 91 1.76 1.66 -13.27
C SER A 91 0.30 1.21 -13.39
N TYR A 92 -0.59 1.71 -12.53
CA TYR A 92 -2.03 1.54 -12.65
C TYR A 92 -2.62 2.64 -13.54
N TYR A 93 -2.95 2.28 -14.79
CA TYR A 93 -3.58 3.17 -15.77
C TYR A 93 -5.05 2.82 -15.91
N PHE A 94 -5.86 3.26 -14.95
CA PHE A 94 -7.31 3.05 -14.94
C PHE A 94 -8.04 4.39 -14.96
N LEU A 95 -9.31 4.37 -15.35
CA LEU A 95 -10.15 5.55 -15.27
C LEU A 95 -10.20 6.06 -13.82
N PRO A 96 -10.26 7.38 -13.60
CA PRO A 96 -10.48 7.94 -12.27
C PRO A 96 -11.67 7.27 -11.58
N LEU A 97 -11.59 7.09 -10.26
CA LEU A 97 -12.61 6.43 -9.42
C LEU A 97 -12.79 4.92 -9.65
N SER A 98 -11.95 4.28 -10.47
CA SER A 98 -11.96 2.82 -10.59
C SER A 98 -11.45 2.16 -9.30
N GLU A 99 -12.22 1.20 -8.78
CA GLU A 99 -11.79 0.36 -7.67
C GLU A 99 -10.81 -0.73 -8.17
N ILE A 100 -9.52 -0.47 -8.03
CA ILE A 100 -8.44 -1.32 -8.60
C ILE A 100 -7.76 -2.23 -7.58
N ILE A 101 -7.99 -1.98 -6.30
CA ILE A 101 -7.41 -2.75 -5.19
C ILE A 101 -8.38 -2.78 -4.02
N ALA A 102 -8.48 -3.94 -3.37
CA ALA A 102 -9.15 -4.10 -2.08
C ALA A 102 -8.12 -4.31 -0.98
N ILE A 103 -8.34 -3.66 0.16
CA ILE A 103 -7.49 -3.75 1.34
C ILE A 103 -8.30 -4.43 2.44
N ILE A 104 -7.84 -5.58 2.89
CA ILE A 104 -8.47 -6.33 3.99
C ILE A 104 -7.49 -6.29 5.15
N HIS A 105 -7.94 -5.90 6.34
CA HIS A 105 -7.07 -5.79 7.50
C HIS A 105 -7.72 -6.41 8.74
N HIS A 106 -6.91 -7.08 9.56
CA HIS A 106 -7.32 -7.59 10.86
C HIS A 106 -6.38 -7.05 11.94
N VAL A 107 -6.96 -6.48 13.00
CA VAL A 107 -6.21 -5.93 14.13
C VAL A 107 -6.47 -6.80 15.36
N HIS A 108 -5.41 -7.42 15.86
CA HIS A 108 -5.42 -8.23 17.09
C HIS A 108 -4.97 -7.34 18.25
N TYR A 109 -5.88 -7.13 19.20
CA TYR A 109 -5.63 -6.26 20.34
C TYR A 109 -6.13 -6.85 21.66
N LYS A 110 -5.59 -6.34 22.76
CA LYS A 110 -6.05 -6.63 24.12
C LYS A 110 -6.28 -5.32 24.87
N ALA A 111 -7.49 -5.11 25.38
CA ALA A 111 -7.76 -4.03 26.32
C ALA A 111 -7.28 -4.43 27.72
N THR A 112 -6.62 -3.53 28.44
CA THR A 112 -5.96 -3.84 29.71
C THR A 112 -5.87 -2.63 30.63
N ASN A 113 -5.76 -2.88 31.93
CA ASN A 113 -5.48 -1.87 32.96
C ASN A 113 -4.00 -1.89 33.41
N SER A 114 -3.19 -2.81 32.88
CA SER A 114 -1.76 -2.95 33.14
C SER A 114 -0.91 -2.74 31.89
N ILE A 115 0.32 -2.28 32.06
CA ILE A 115 1.26 -1.90 30.98
C ILE A 115 2.30 -3.01 30.74
N CYS A 116 1.98 -4.28 31.04
CA CYS A 116 2.93 -5.39 30.91
C CYS A 116 2.52 -6.49 29.89
N PRO A 117 1.99 -6.17 28.69
CA PRO A 117 1.92 -7.18 27.64
C PRO A 117 3.35 -7.43 27.11
N LYS A 118 3.79 -8.69 27.12
CA LYS A 118 5.04 -9.11 26.48
C LYS A 118 4.70 -9.88 25.22
N SER A 119 5.08 -9.38 24.05
CA SER A 119 5.07 -10.19 22.84
C SER A 119 6.16 -11.26 22.91
N LEU A 120 5.85 -12.48 22.46
CA LEU A 120 6.82 -13.59 22.32
C LEU A 120 7.53 -13.55 20.94
N VAL A 121 7.17 -12.61 20.07
CA VAL A 121 7.70 -12.53 18.71
C VAL A 121 9.01 -11.75 18.73
N ASN A 122 10.10 -12.39 18.30
CA ASN A 122 11.38 -11.71 18.06
C ASN A 122 11.27 -10.86 16.80
N LEU A 123 11.06 -9.56 16.98
CA LEU A 123 10.98 -8.58 15.91
C LEU A 123 12.37 -8.04 15.55
N THR A 124 12.74 -8.16 14.27
CA THR A 124 13.89 -7.45 13.72
C THR A 124 13.37 -6.15 13.09
N LYS A 125 13.66 -4.99 13.69
CA LYS A 125 13.39 -3.69 13.07
C LYS A 125 14.05 -3.67 11.69
N GLY A 126 13.35 -3.18 10.67
CA GLY A 126 13.91 -3.10 9.32
C GLY A 126 13.55 -4.27 8.40
N GLU A 127 12.78 -5.26 8.85
CA GLU A 127 12.35 -6.39 8.02
C GLU A 127 10.84 -6.59 8.06
N THR A 128 10.26 -7.01 6.95
CA THR A 128 8.87 -7.48 6.89
C THR A 128 8.81 -8.77 6.09
N THR A 129 8.19 -9.79 6.66
CA THR A 129 7.92 -11.04 5.94
C THR A 129 6.57 -10.90 5.26
N MET A 130 6.59 -10.98 3.94
CA MET A 130 5.42 -10.97 3.10
C MET A 130 5.15 -12.38 2.58
N MET A 131 3.89 -12.68 2.36
CA MET A 131 3.43 -13.93 1.79
C MET A 131 2.66 -13.64 0.50
N LYS A 132 3.11 -14.25 -0.60
CA LYS A 132 2.47 -14.16 -1.92
C LYS A 132 1.76 -15.46 -2.23
N CYS A 133 0.51 -15.38 -2.68
CA CYS A 133 -0.15 -16.52 -3.31
C CYS A 133 0.21 -16.57 -4.79
N ILE A 134 0.53 -17.75 -5.31
CA ILE A 134 0.88 -17.93 -6.73
C ILE A 134 -0.39 -17.92 -7.61
N ALA A 135 -1.52 -18.36 -7.07
CA ALA A 135 -2.85 -18.29 -7.69
C ALA A 135 -3.93 -18.21 -6.61
N ASN A 136 -5.11 -17.68 -6.97
CA ASN A 136 -6.26 -17.55 -6.06
C ASN A 136 -6.73 -18.90 -5.47
N ASP A 137 -6.47 -20.01 -6.17
CA ASP A 137 -6.96 -21.35 -5.82
C ASP A 137 -5.84 -22.32 -5.39
N SER A 138 -4.58 -21.86 -5.38
CA SER A 138 -3.44 -22.68 -4.98
C SER A 138 -3.12 -22.49 -3.50
N ASN A 139 -2.91 -23.58 -2.76
CA ASN A 139 -2.41 -23.55 -1.38
C ASN A 139 -0.92 -23.15 -1.27
N ILE A 140 -0.30 -22.69 -2.37
CA ILE A 140 1.13 -22.40 -2.42
C ILE A 140 1.35 -20.93 -2.05
N VAL A 141 1.93 -20.74 -0.87
CA VAL A 141 2.34 -19.44 -0.34
C VAL A 141 3.86 -19.33 -0.39
N ILE A 142 4.36 -18.30 -1.07
CA ILE A 142 5.79 -17.97 -1.09
C ILE A 142 6.05 -16.93 0.00
N HIS A 143 6.96 -17.26 0.92
CA HIS A 143 7.46 -16.32 1.90
C HIS A 143 8.63 -15.52 1.32
N GLN A 144 8.50 -14.19 1.32
CA GLN A 144 9.55 -13.28 0.90
C GLN A 144 9.83 -12.29 2.03
N LYS A 145 11.07 -12.25 2.51
CA LYS A 145 11.53 -11.20 3.42
C LYS A 145 11.91 -9.97 2.60
N ASN A 146 11.33 -8.83 2.95
CA ASN A 146 11.71 -7.52 2.43
C ASN A 146 12.44 -6.75 3.53
N LYS A 147 13.65 -6.28 3.24
CA LYS A 147 14.33 -5.31 4.10
C LYS A 147 13.82 -3.93 3.74
N TRP A 148 13.56 -3.10 4.75
CA TRP A 148 13.11 -1.73 4.53
C TRP A 148 14.16 -0.87 3.82
N SER A 149 15.46 -1.21 3.98
CA SER A 149 16.55 -0.56 3.25
C SER A 149 16.48 -0.73 1.74
N ASP A 150 15.83 -1.80 1.28
CA ASP A 150 15.74 -2.15 -0.14
C ASP A 150 14.45 -1.58 -0.77
N ILE A 151 13.58 -0.99 0.06
CA ILE A 151 12.33 -0.34 -0.35
C ILE A 151 12.61 1.14 -0.60
N ASN A 152 12.25 1.63 -1.78
CA ASN A 152 12.36 3.06 -2.08
C ASN A 152 11.18 3.81 -1.43
N ILE A 153 11.30 4.09 -0.13
CA ILE A 153 10.35 4.95 0.58
C ILE A 153 10.51 6.37 0.01
N PRO A 154 9.46 6.96 -0.59
CA PRO A 154 9.56 8.30 -1.12
C PRO A 154 9.77 9.30 0.02
N GLY A 155 10.72 10.24 -0.15
CA GLY A 155 11.05 11.26 0.84
C GLY A 155 9.88 12.18 1.20
N ASP A 156 8.98 12.41 0.24
CA ASP A 156 7.69 13.06 0.47
C ASP A 156 6.57 12.10 0.08
N TRP A 157 5.65 11.85 1.04
CA TRP A 157 4.35 11.25 0.76
C TRP A 157 3.34 12.39 0.67
N PRO A 158 3.05 12.95 -0.52
CA PRO A 158 2.02 13.96 -0.61
C PRO A 158 0.71 13.31 -0.18
N LEU A 159 0.24 13.68 1.01
CA LEU A 159 -1.14 13.53 1.38
C LEU A 159 -1.87 14.46 0.41
N GLN A 160 -2.32 13.94 -0.73
CA GLN A 160 -3.27 14.69 -1.54
C GLN A 160 -4.50 14.90 -0.65
N SER A 161 -4.60 16.09 -0.05
CA SER A 161 -5.91 16.70 0.14
C SER A 161 -6.54 16.73 -1.25
N ASP A 162 -7.73 16.17 -1.40
CA ASP A 162 -8.46 16.08 -2.67
C ASP A 162 -8.28 17.37 -3.49
N THR A 163 -7.36 17.34 -4.45
CA THR A 163 -7.08 18.49 -5.30
C THR A 163 -6.93 18.03 -6.73
N ILE A 164 -7.69 18.71 -7.57
CA ILE A 164 -7.99 18.51 -8.98
C ILE A 164 -6.71 18.19 -9.79
N ALA A 165 -6.81 17.15 -10.61
CA ALA A 165 -5.72 16.58 -11.40
C ALA A 165 -4.96 17.63 -12.25
N HIS A 166 -3.63 17.54 -12.23
CA HIS A 166 -2.77 18.18 -13.22
C HIS A 166 -2.79 17.39 -14.53
N ASN A 167 -2.96 18.12 -15.64
CA ASN A 167 -2.98 17.58 -17.00
C ASN A 167 -1.64 16.91 -17.34
N HIS A 168 -1.67 15.61 -17.60
CA HIS A 168 -0.58 14.91 -18.28
C HIS A 168 -0.80 14.92 -19.80
N GLU A 169 0.27 15.16 -20.54
CA GLU A 169 0.25 15.14 -22.01
C GLU A 169 0.04 13.71 -22.52
N ASN A 170 -1.05 13.54 -23.27
CA ASN A 170 -1.51 12.27 -23.80
C ASN A 170 -0.72 11.87 -25.05
N THR A 171 -0.15 10.67 -25.09
CA THR A 171 0.09 9.95 -26.36
C THR A 171 -1.28 9.54 -26.93
N SER A 172 -1.72 10.20 -27.99
CA SER A 172 -2.99 9.92 -28.65
C SER A 172 -2.92 8.65 -29.52
N LEU A 173 -3.87 7.75 -29.30
CA LEU A 173 -4.19 6.60 -30.16
C LEU A 173 -4.57 7.10 -31.57
N HIS A 174 -3.91 6.61 -32.63
CA HIS A 174 -4.16 7.12 -33.99
C HIS A 174 -5.38 6.47 -34.65
N SER A 175 -5.56 5.15 -34.51
CA SER A 175 -6.79 4.47 -34.92
C SER A 175 -6.86 3.04 -34.40
N ILE A 176 -8.09 2.56 -34.18
CA ILE A 176 -8.45 1.15 -34.02
C ILE A 176 -9.44 0.84 -35.13
N SER A 177 -9.14 -0.15 -35.98
CA SER A 177 -10.06 -0.61 -37.02
C SER A 177 -10.27 -2.12 -36.87
N GLN A 178 -11.53 -2.53 -36.88
CA GLN A 178 -11.95 -3.92 -36.94
C GLN A 178 -12.05 -4.34 -38.40
N ILE A 179 -11.38 -5.42 -38.77
CA ILE A 179 -11.59 -6.08 -40.06
C ILE A 179 -12.58 -7.24 -39.87
N ASP A 180 -13.37 -7.52 -40.89
CA ASP A 180 -14.27 -8.68 -40.89
C ASP A 180 -13.45 -9.95 -40.62
N GLU A 181 -14.04 -10.85 -39.83
CA GLU A 181 -13.42 -11.99 -39.15
C GLU A 181 -12.78 -11.72 -37.76
N GLY A 182 -13.03 -10.55 -37.16
CA GLY A 182 -12.89 -10.38 -35.70
C GLY A 182 -11.46 -10.17 -35.17
N LEU A 183 -10.51 -9.79 -36.03
CA LEU A 183 -9.16 -9.36 -35.63
C LEU A 183 -9.06 -7.83 -35.49
N VAL A 184 -8.35 -7.36 -34.47
CA VAL A 184 -8.15 -5.94 -34.16
C VAL A 184 -6.71 -5.51 -34.44
N LYS A 185 -6.54 -4.42 -35.20
CA LYS A 185 -5.23 -3.78 -35.43
C LYS A 185 -5.17 -2.44 -34.69
N ILE A 186 -4.09 -2.20 -33.95
CA ILE A 186 -3.87 -0.99 -33.14
C ILE A 186 -2.59 -0.30 -33.62
N ARG A 187 -2.66 1.01 -33.90
CA ARG A 187 -1.50 1.84 -34.29
C ARG A 187 -1.37 3.06 -33.36
N PHE A 188 -0.15 3.35 -32.93
CA PHE A 188 0.20 4.50 -32.09
C PHE A 188 1.04 5.51 -32.87
N ASP A 189 0.79 6.80 -32.65
CA ASP A 189 1.63 7.88 -33.14
C ASP A 189 2.59 8.37 -32.05
N LYS A 190 3.81 8.72 -32.45
CA LYS A 190 4.83 9.26 -31.56
C LYS A 190 4.92 10.77 -31.79
N ILE A 191 4.34 11.56 -30.88
CA ILE A 191 4.57 13.01 -30.89
C ILE A 191 5.93 13.26 -30.23
N VAL A 192 6.96 13.53 -31.04
CA VAL A 192 8.22 14.08 -30.57
C VAL A 192 8.06 15.59 -30.50
N LYS A 193 8.00 16.17 -29.30
CA LYS A 193 8.22 17.61 -29.14
C LYS A 193 9.70 17.88 -29.39
N THR A 194 10.03 18.38 -30.58
CA THR A 194 11.33 18.99 -30.83
C THR A 194 11.39 20.31 -30.05
N HIS A 195 12.23 20.35 -29.01
CA HIS A 195 12.78 21.63 -28.54
C HIS A 195 13.59 22.22 -29.68
N SER A 196 13.09 23.27 -30.31
CA SER A 196 13.96 24.17 -31.07
C SER A 196 14.43 25.26 -30.10
N ASN A 197 15.64 25.09 -29.58
CA ASN A 197 16.44 26.23 -29.15
C ASN A 197 16.80 27.02 -30.41
N SER A 198 16.27 28.23 -30.56
CA SER A 198 16.86 29.23 -31.45
C SER A 198 17.52 30.29 -30.57
N ASP A 199 18.78 30.04 -30.23
CA ASP A 199 19.71 31.09 -29.80
C ASP A 199 20.25 31.82 -31.03
N THR A 200 20.30 33.15 -30.91
CA THR A 200 21.08 34.15 -31.71
C THR A 200 20.67 34.33 -33.18
N LEU A 201 20.41 35.54 -33.70
CA LEU A 201 21.00 36.87 -33.51
C LEU A 201 19.94 37.98 -33.69
#